data_AF-A0A843DQG8-F1
#
_entry.id   AF-A0A843DQG8-F1
#
_cell.length_a   1.000
_cell.length_b   1.000
_cell.length_c   1.000
_cell.angle_alpha   90.00
_cell.angle_beta   90.00
_cell.angle_gamma   90.00
#
_symmetry.space_group_name_H-M   'P 1'
#
loop_
_entity.id
_entity.type
_entity.pdbx_description
1 polymer ?
#
loop_
_entity_poly.entity_id
_entity_poly.type
_entity_poly.pdbx_seq_one_letter_code
_entity_poly.pdbx_strand_id
1 'polypeptide(L)'
;MESILVLDFGGQYNQLIARRVREANVFCEVKPCTVSLDEIKAGNYSGIIFTGGPASVYAENAPHVDAGIFELGIPVLGICYGAQLTAYTLGGTVTSADTREYGRTEISVKPSKIFEGVPETTTCWMSHTDRIADLPAGFSVIAESPVCPVAAMENPEKGIYCVQFHPEVMHTPEGTKMIANFLYNVCGCKGEWKMSSFVSDTIAELKAKIGDKKVLCALSGGVDSSVAAVMVHKAVGKQLTCIFVDHGLLRKNEGDEVEEVFRKQFDINLIRVDAEERFLSKLAGVTDPERKRKIIGEEFIRVFEEEAKKIGAVDFLVQGTSYPDVIESGPGNAAVIK
;
A
#
# COMPACT_ATOMS: atom_id res chain seq x y z
N MET A 1 0.21 -3.33 -18.92
CA MET A 1 -0.44 -2.47 -17.90
C MET A 1 0.65 -1.58 -17.35
N GLU A 2 0.44 -0.27 -17.29
CA GLU A 2 1.41 0.66 -16.68
C GLU A 2 1.48 0.39 -15.18
N SER A 3 2.68 0.22 -14.65
CA SER A 3 2.88 -0.17 -13.25
C SER A 3 4.07 0.56 -12.65
N ILE A 4 3.91 1.05 -11.43
CA ILE A 4 4.97 1.69 -10.66
C ILE A 4 5.41 0.76 -9.54
N LEU A 5 6.72 0.63 -9.38
CA LEU A 5 7.30 -0.07 -8.25
C LEU A 5 7.63 0.92 -7.12
N VAL A 6 7.08 0.72 -5.94
CA VAL A 6 7.46 1.46 -4.73
C VAL A 6 8.39 0.57 -3.92
N LEU A 7 9.66 0.95 -3.79
CA LEU A 7 10.64 0.24 -2.97
C LEU A 7 10.67 0.82 -1.56
N ASP A 8 10.34 -0.03 -0.59
CA ASP A 8 10.27 0.34 0.82
C ASP A 8 11.62 0.19 1.52
N PHE A 9 12.09 1.31 2.08
CA PHE A 9 13.30 1.44 2.89
C PHE A 9 12.99 1.58 4.39
N GLY A 10 11.79 1.20 4.82
CA GLY A 10 11.34 1.25 6.21
C GLY A 10 10.68 2.57 6.60
N GLY A 11 10.19 3.32 5.61
CA GLY A 11 9.52 4.61 5.83
C GLY A 11 8.06 4.44 6.24
N GLN A 12 7.61 5.22 7.21
CA GLN A 12 6.21 5.23 7.68
C GLN A 12 5.15 5.61 6.63
N TYR A 13 5.57 6.15 5.48
CA TYR A 13 4.68 6.68 4.44
C TYR A 13 4.65 5.86 3.14
N ASN A 14 5.24 4.65 3.12
CA ASN A 14 5.23 3.73 1.98
C ASN A 14 3.81 3.49 1.39
N GLN A 15 2.82 3.20 2.24
CA GLN A 15 1.43 2.97 1.85
C GLN A 15 0.77 4.25 1.34
N LEU A 16 1.18 5.40 1.86
CA LEU A 16 0.64 6.70 1.41
C LEU A 16 1.16 7.05 0.01
N ILE A 17 2.42 6.78 -0.29
CA ILE A 17 2.97 6.90 -1.65
C ILE A 17 2.18 6.02 -2.62
N ALA A 18 2.00 4.73 -2.30
CA ALA A 18 1.22 3.82 -3.12
C ALA A 18 -0.22 4.31 -3.34
N ARG A 19 -0.84 4.87 -2.30
CA ARG A 19 -2.16 5.49 -2.40
C ARG A 19 -2.17 6.68 -3.36
N ARG A 20 -1.20 7.60 -3.30
CA ARG A 20 -1.11 8.75 -4.22
C ARG A 20 -0.94 8.33 -5.67
N VAL A 21 -0.16 7.26 -5.92
CA VAL A 21 -0.02 6.70 -7.28
C VAL A 21 -1.36 6.16 -7.79
N ARG A 22 -2.11 5.42 -6.96
CA ARG A 22 -3.43 4.89 -7.31
C ARG A 22 -4.50 5.98 -7.48
N GLU A 23 -4.45 7.04 -6.69
CA GLU A 23 -5.32 8.22 -6.84
C GLU A 23 -5.04 8.96 -8.16
N ALA A 24 -3.84 8.82 -8.71
CA ALA A 24 -3.49 9.25 -10.06
C ALA A 24 -3.82 8.20 -11.13
N ASN A 25 -4.70 7.22 -10.88
CA ASN A 25 -5.13 6.21 -11.84
C ASN A 25 -3.96 5.42 -12.48
N VAL A 26 -2.89 5.18 -11.73
CA VAL A 26 -1.77 4.32 -12.14
C VAL A 26 -1.67 3.17 -11.15
N PHE A 27 -1.48 1.95 -11.66
CA PHE A 27 -1.29 0.79 -10.79
C PHE A 27 0.10 0.83 -10.12
N CYS A 28 0.20 0.31 -8.91
CA CYS A 28 1.48 0.19 -8.23
C CYS A 28 1.55 -0.98 -7.27
N GLU A 29 2.76 -1.48 -7.12
CA GLU A 29 3.16 -2.49 -6.16
C GLU A 29 4.17 -1.90 -5.18
N VAL A 30 4.10 -2.31 -3.92
CA VAL A 30 5.07 -2.03 -2.88
C VAL A 30 5.89 -3.31 -2.67
N LYS A 31 7.21 -3.21 -2.74
CA LYS A 31 8.14 -4.31 -2.47
C LYS A 31 9.23 -3.86 -1.49
N PRO A 32 9.82 -4.78 -0.71
CA PRO A 32 10.98 -4.44 0.10
C PRO A 32 12.16 -4.01 -0.78
N CYS A 33 13.01 -3.12 -0.28
CA CYS A 33 14.25 -2.71 -0.96
C CYS A 33 15.23 -3.86 -1.27
N THR A 34 15.06 -5.03 -0.65
CA THR A 34 15.87 -6.23 -0.88
C THR A 34 15.45 -7.05 -2.11
N VAL A 35 14.42 -6.61 -2.85
CA VAL A 35 14.01 -7.29 -4.09
C VAL A 35 15.15 -7.31 -5.10
N SER A 36 15.33 -8.44 -5.80
CA SER A 36 16.44 -8.60 -6.74
C SER A 36 16.26 -7.75 -8.01
N LEU A 37 17.37 -7.35 -8.63
CA LEU A 37 17.32 -6.65 -9.92
C LEU A 37 16.62 -7.45 -11.01
N ASP A 38 16.77 -8.77 -11.02
CA ASP A 38 16.15 -9.61 -12.04
C ASP A 38 14.63 -9.65 -11.88
N GLU A 39 14.12 -9.63 -10.64
CA GLU A 39 12.70 -9.49 -10.38
C GLU A 39 12.18 -8.10 -10.77
N ILE A 40 12.95 -7.04 -10.52
CA ILE A 40 12.61 -5.68 -10.97
C ILE A 40 12.51 -5.62 -12.50
N LYS A 41 13.50 -6.18 -13.21
CA LYS A 41 13.52 -6.26 -14.67
C LYS A 41 12.31 -7.03 -15.21
N ALA A 42 11.97 -8.16 -14.59
CA ALA A 42 10.85 -8.99 -15.01
C ALA A 42 9.48 -8.31 -14.80
N GLY A 43 9.39 -7.37 -13.86
CA GLY A 43 8.14 -6.67 -13.54
C GLY A 43 7.67 -5.64 -14.59
N ASN A 44 8.53 -5.26 -15.56
CA ASN A 44 8.21 -4.33 -16.64
C ASN A 44 7.56 -3.01 -16.14
N TYR A 45 8.18 -2.41 -15.12
CA TYR A 45 7.71 -1.19 -14.48
C TYR A 45 7.95 0.05 -15.36
N SER A 46 7.00 0.98 -15.35
CA SER A 46 7.08 2.28 -16.02
C SER A 46 7.91 3.30 -15.23
N GLY A 47 8.08 3.08 -13.92
CA GLY A 47 8.81 3.94 -13.02
C GLY A 47 9.00 3.29 -11.65
N ILE A 48 9.98 3.78 -10.89
CA ILE A 48 10.30 3.30 -9.54
C ILE A 48 10.29 4.50 -8.58
N ILE A 49 9.69 4.32 -7.40
CA ILE A 49 9.72 5.31 -6.32
C ILE A 49 10.44 4.69 -5.12
N PHE A 50 11.53 5.33 -4.68
CA PHE A 50 12.20 4.97 -3.43
C PHE A 50 11.58 5.74 -2.28
N THR A 51 11.08 5.03 -1.28
CA THR A 51 10.48 5.67 -0.11
C THR A 51 11.53 6.38 0.76
N GLY A 52 11.04 7.20 1.69
CA GLY A 52 11.84 7.59 2.85
C GLY A 52 12.17 6.39 3.75
N GLY A 53 12.95 6.66 4.79
CA GLY A 53 13.39 5.69 5.78
C GLY A 53 14.03 6.40 6.97
N PRO A 54 14.09 5.77 8.15
CA PRO A 54 14.63 6.37 9.36
C PRO A 54 16.17 6.31 9.45
N ALA A 55 16.81 5.51 8.59
CA ALA A 55 18.25 5.28 8.62
C ALA A 55 19.03 6.46 8.04
N SER A 56 20.30 6.59 8.44
CA SER A 56 21.31 7.32 7.67
C SER A 56 21.93 6.37 6.66
N VAL A 57 22.24 6.85 5.45
CA VAL A 57 22.83 6.03 4.37
C VAL A 57 24.20 5.43 4.71
N TYR A 58 24.88 5.93 5.75
CA TYR A 58 26.17 5.40 6.23
C TYR A 58 26.04 4.46 7.43
N ALA A 59 24.83 4.23 7.96
CA ALA A 59 24.66 3.32 9.08
C ALA A 59 25.02 1.89 8.66
N GLU A 60 25.59 1.10 9.58
CA GLU A 60 26.09 -0.26 9.29
C GLU A 60 25.02 -1.19 8.68
N ASN A 61 23.76 -1.02 9.08
CA ASN A 61 22.62 -1.79 8.58
C ASN A 61 21.65 -0.92 7.76
N ALA A 62 22.16 0.14 7.13
CA ALA A 62 21.36 1.01 6.29
C ALA A 62 20.73 0.20 5.13
N PRO A 63 19.42 0.35 4.85
CA PRO A 63 18.80 -0.31 3.71
C PRO A 63 19.37 0.21 2.38
N HIS A 64 19.93 -0.67 1.55
CA HIS A 64 20.48 -0.32 0.24
C HIS A 64 19.78 -1.07 -0.90
N VAL A 65 19.95 -0.56 -2.12
CA VAL A 65 19.58 -1.25 -3.37
C VAL A 65 20.83 -1.52 -4.19
N ASP A 66 20.74 -2.51 -5.07
CA ASP A 66 21.76 -2.74 -6.09
C ASP A 66 21.85 -1.54 -7.05
N ALA A 67 23.04 -0.97 -7.21
CA ALA A 67 23.30 0.20 -8.05
C ALA A 67 22.90 -0.02 -9.52
N GLY A 68 22.87 -1.27 -9.99
CA GLY A 68 22.41 -1.61 -11.34
C GLY A 68 20.96 -1.21 -11.62
N ILE A 69 20.17 -0.86 -10.59
CA ILE A 69 18.80 -0.34 -10.75
C ILE A 69 18.76 0.95 -11.59
N PHE A 70 19.78 1.80 -11.47
CA PHE A 70 19.87 3.07 -12.20
C PHE A 70 20.29 2.88 -13.67
N GLU A 71 20.73 1.68 -14.03
CA GLU A 71 21.15 1.32 -15.40
C GLU A 71 20.05 0.56 -16.16
N LEU A 72 18.88 0.35 -15.55
CA LEU A 72 17.73 -0.30 -16.20
C LEU A 72 17.00 0.59 -17.21
N GLY A 73 17.30 1.90 -17.22
CA GLY A 73 16.57 2.87 -18.05
C GLY A 73 15.13 3.12 -17.59
N ILE A 74 14.78 2.70 -16.37
CA ILE A 74 13.47 2.95 -15.75
C ILE A 74 13.59 4.23 -14.91
N PRO A 75 12.69 5.23 -15.08
CA PRO A 75 12.72 6.45 -14.28
C PRO A 75 12.62 6.19 -12.77
N VAL A 76 13.32 6.99 -11.98
CA VAL A 76 13.38 6.84 -10.51
C VAL A 76 13.02 8.14 -9.81
N LEU A 77 12.14 8.07 -8.81
CA LEU A 77 11.87 9.15 -7.85
C LEU A 77 12.37 8.76 -6.46
N GLY A 78 13.40 9.41 -5.96
CA GLY A 78 13.89 9.26 -4.60
C GLY A 78 13.23 10.24 -3.63
N ILE A 79 12.63 9.74 -2.54
CA ILE A 79 12.00 10.57 -1.50
C ILE A 79 12.78 10.46 -0.20
N CYS A 80 13.24 11.60 0.34
CA CYS A 80 13.99 11.71 1.60
C CYS A 80 15.20 10.76 1.66
N TYR A 81 15.11 9.63 2.39
CA TYR A 81 16.14 8.60 2.39
C TYR A 81 16.43 8.06 0.98
N GLY A 82 15.41 7.85 0.15
CA GLY A 82 15.58 7.44 -1.24
C GLY A 82 16.37 8.46 -2.07
N ALA A 83 16.23 9.76 -1.77
CA ALA A 83 17.02 10.82 -2.41
C ALA A 83 18.49 10.77 -1.97
N GLN A 84 18.73 10.61 -0.66
CA GLN A 84 20.07 10.47 -0.09
C GLN A 84 20.78 9.22 -0.60
N LEU A 85 20.08 8.08 -0.63
CA LEU A 85 20.60 6.82 -1.14
C LEU A 85 20.95 6.94 -2.63
N THR A 86 20.12 7.63 -3.41
CA THR A 86 20.41 7.90 -4.82
C THR A 86 21.67 8.74 -4.98
N ALA A 87 21.81 9.82 -4.20
CA ALA A 87 23.03 10.64 -4.20
C ALA A 87 24.27 9.80 -3.85
N TYR A 88 24.21 9.08 -2.73
CA TYR A 88 25.30 8.25 -2.23
C TYR A 88 25.72 7.18 -3.25
N THR A 89 24.75 6.46 -3.83
CA THR A 89 25.01 5.34 -4.74
C THR A 89 25.62 5.81 -6.06
N LEU A 90 25.29 7.01 -6.52
CA LEU A 90 25.78 7.59 -7.77
C LEU A 90 27.05 8.46 -7.58
N GLY A 91 27.67 8.42 -6.41
CA GLY A 91 28.97 9.06 -6.14
C GLY A 91 28.88 10.52 -5.69
N GLY A 92 27.70 11.00 -5.27
CA GLY A 92 27.55 12.22 -4.49
C GLY A 92 27.85 12.01 -3.01
N THR A 93 27.81 13.09 -2.23
CA THR A 93 28.12 13.06 -0.79
C THR A 93 26.88 13.43 0.01
N VAL A 94 26.55 12.63 1.02
CA VAL A 94 25.54 12.95 2.04
C VAL A 94 26.26 13.32 3.34
N THR A 95 25.78 14.35 4.05
CA THR A 95 26.33 14.81 5.33
C THR A 95 25.22 15.06 6.33
N SER A 96 25.49 14.90 7.63
CA SER A 96 24.56 15.36 8.65
C SER A 96 24.36 16.87 8.57
N ALA A 97 23.10 17.30 8.64
CA ALA A 97 22.77 18.71 8.60
C ALA A 97 23.09 19.39 9.94
N ASP A 98 23.67 20.59 9.90
CA ASP A 98 23.97 21.40 11.08
C ASP A 98 22.70 21.76 11.87
N THR A 99 21.59 21.94 11.13
CA THR A 99 20.25 22.21 11.64
C THR A 99 19.31 21.15 11.09
N ARG A 100 18.61 20.43 11.97
CA ARG A 100 17.61 19.45 11.54
C ARG A 100 16.37 20.19 11.04
N GLU A 101 15.93 19.86 9.84
CA GLU A 101 14.74 20.44 9.24
C GLU A 101 13.58 19.44 9.40
N TYR A 102 12.68 19.75 10.34
CA TYR A 102 11.46 19.00 10.56
C TYR A 102 10.27 19.93 10.50
N GLY A 103 9.35 19.63 9.59
CA GLY A 103 8.06 20.28 9.52
C GLY A 103 7.83 21.00 8.20
N ARG A 104 6.92 21.99 8.27
CA ARG A 104 6.57 22.81 7.10
C ARG A 104 7.69 23.81 6.84
N THR A 105 8.28 23.70 5.66
CA THR A 105 9.29 24.62 5.18
C THR A 105 8.91 25.16 3.82
N GLU A 106 9.11 26.45 3.62
CA GLU A 106 9.02 27.09 2.32
C GLU A 106 10.28 26.77 1.51
N ILE A 107 10.08 26.27 0.29
CA ILE A 107 11.15 25.96 -0.65
C ILE A 107 10.95 26.78 -1.93
N SER A 108 12.06 27.08 -2.60
CA SER A 108 12.07 27.64 -3.95
C SER A 108 12.35 26.52 -4.95
N VAL A 109 11.48 26.36 -5.95
CA VAL A 109 11.60 25.35 -7.01
C VAL A 109 11.99 26.01 -8.33
N LYS A 110 12.83 25.31 -9.11
CA LYS A 110 13.23 25.69 -10.47
C LYS A 110 12.39 24.91 -11.49
N PRO A 111 12.29 25.37 -12.75
CA PRO A 111 11.59 24.64 -13.80
C PRO A 111 12.13 23.21 -13.95
N SER A 112 11.25 22.22 -13.78
CA SER A 112 11.53 20.79 -13.89
C SER A 112 10.26 20.04 -14.27
N LYS A 113 10.39 18.88 -14.91
CA LYS A 113 9.24 18.03 -15.28
C LYS A 113 8.36 17.68 -14.08
N ILE A 114 8.95 17.45 -12.90
CA ILE A 114 8.20 17.11 -11.68
C ILE A 114 7.54 18.31 -11.01
N PHE A 115 7.94 19.54 -11.37
CA PHE A 115 7.41 20.79 -10.81
C PHE A 115 6.52 21.56 -11.80
N GLU A 116 6.10 20.94 -12.89
CA GLU A 116 5.17 21.56 -13.84
C GLU A 116 3.86 21.98 -13.14
N GLY A 117 3.50 23.27 -13.27
CA GLY A 117 2.33 23.83 -12.61
C GLY A 117 2.43 23.96 -11.08
N VAL A 118 3.62 23.76 -10.49
CA VAL A 118 3.92 24.07 -9.08
C VAL A 118 4.41 25.53 -9.01
N PRO A 119 3.92 26.34 -8.06
CA PRO A 119 4.44 27.70 -7.87
C PRO A 119 5.93 27.72 -7.54
N GLU A 120 6.65 28.75 -7.99
CA GLU A 120 8.10 28.93 -7.75
C GLU A 120 8.47 28.86 -6.27
N THR A 121 7.57 29.32 -5.40
CA THR A 121 7.68 29.16 -3.96
C THR A 121 6.52 28.31 -3.44
N THR A 122 6.83 27.23 -2.74
CA THR A 122 5.82 26.31 -2.20
C THR A 122 6.21 25.78 -0.82
N THR A 123 5.24 25.31 -0.05
CA THR A 123 5.48 24.68 1.25
C THR A 123 5.59 23.18 1.11
N CYS A 124 6.63 22.61 1.69
CA CYS A 124 6.88 21.17 1.72
C CYS A 124 7.09 20.67 3.15
N TRP A 125 6.82 19.39 3.36
CA TRP A 125 7.09 18.72 4.63
C TRP A 125 8.48 18.08 4.61
N MET A 126 9.42 18.76 5.28
CA MET A 126 10.81 18.33 5.39
C MET A 126 10.95 17.45 6.64
N SER A 127 11.70 16.36 6.52
CA SER A 127 11.85 15.39 7.61
C SER A 127 13.16 14.62 7.49
N HIS A 128 14.29 15.32 7.59
CA HIS A 128 15.60 14.71 7.41
C HIS A 128 16.63 15.22 8.41
N THR A 129 17.52 14.32 8.84
CA THR A 129 18.71 14.65 9.64
C THR A 129 19.94 14.88 8.78
N ASP A 130 20.00 14.18 7.65
CA ASP A 130 21.09 14.26 6.69
C ASP A 130 20.63 15.04 5.46
N ARG A 131 21.57 15.67 4.77
CA ARG A 131 21.35 16.40 3.52
C ARG A 131 22.34 15.96 2.46
N ILE A 132 21.95 16.10 1.20
CA ILE A 132 22.85 15.94 0.06
C ILE A 132 23.75 17.19 0.03
N ALA A 133 25.07 16.97 0.16
CA ALA A 133 26.09 18.02 0.15
C ALA A 133 26.68 18.21 -1.24
N ASP A 134 27.09 17.11 -1.88
CA ASP A 134 27.63 17.11 -3.23
C ASP A 134 26.71 16.32 -4.16
N LEU A 135 26.39 16.91 -5.31
CA LEU A 135 25.60 16.25 -6.33
C LEU A 135 26.41 15.16 -7.05
N PRO A 136 25.78 14.03 -7.41
CA PRO A 136 26.36 13.11 -8.38
C PRO A 136 26.60 13.78 -9.73
N ALA A 137 27.52 13.24 -10.53
CA ALA A 137 27.78 13.76 -11.86
C ALA A 137 26.51 13.72 -12.75
N GLY A 138 26.27 14.81 -13.48
CA GLY A 138 25.10 14.95 -14.36
C GLY A 138 23.81 15.35 -13.66
N PHE A 139 23.82 15.57 -12.34
CA PHE A 139 22.66 16.10 -11.62
C PHE A 139 22.70 17.64 -11.53
N SER A 140 21.52 18.24 -11.45
CA SER A 140 21.32 19.67 -11.16
C SER A 140 20.38 19.84 -9.97
N VAL A 141 20.54 20.93 -9.21
CA VAL A 141 19.61 21.32 -8.14
C VAL A 141 18.36 21.93 -8.77
N ILE A 142 17.19 21.43 -8.38
CA ILE A 142 15.88 21.93 -8.83
C ILE A 142 14.98 22.43 -7.69
N ALA A 143 15.37 22.26 -6.44
CA ALA A 143 14.77 23.01 -5.33
C ALA A 143 15.75 23.24 -4.20
N GLU A 144 15.55 24.32 -3.46
CA GLU A 144 16.37 24.73 -2.32
C GLU A 144 15.49 25.31 -1.19
N SER A 145 15.94 25.14 0.06
CA SER A 145 15.41 25.83 1.25
C SER A 145 16.51 26.68 1.89
N PRO A 146 16.19 27.58 2.83
CA PRO A 146 17.20 28.38 3.53
C PRO A 146 18.30 27.57 4.23
N VAL A 147 18.03 26.31 4.62
CA VAL A 147 18.99 25.45 5.33
C VAL A 147 19.33 24.15 4.59
N CYS A 148 18.63 23.85 3.48
CA CYS A 148 18.86 22.71 2.60
C CYS A 148 19.11 23.19 1.16
N PRO A 149 20.39 23.40 0.76
CA PRO A 149 20.73 23.85 -0.59
C PRO A 149 20.31 22.88 -1.70
N VAL A 150 20.12 21.61 -1.37
CA VAL A 150 19.67 20.55 -2.29
C VAL A 150 18.37 19.93 -1.75
N ALA A 151 17.29 20.71 -1.76
CA ALA A 151 15.97 20.22 -1.37
C ALA A 151 15.36 19.32 -2.46
N ALA A 152 15.77 19.49 -3.73
CA ALA A 152 15.51 18.54 -4.80
C ALA A 152 16.62 18.59 -5.86
N MET A 153 16.88 17.45 -6.50
CA MET A 153 17.84 17.32 -7.61
C MET A 153 17.28 16.44 -8.73
N GLU A 154 17.77 16.62 -9.95
CA GLU A 154 17.38 15.80 -11.10
C GLU A 154 18.56 15.45 -11.99
N ASN A 155 18.44 14.33 -12.70
CA ASN A 155 19.17 13.98 -13.90
C ASN A 155 18.14 13.62 -14.98
N PRO A 156 17.75 14.58 -15.85
CA PRO A 156 16.71 14.38 -16.85
C PRO A 156 17.08 13.35 -17.92
N GLU A 157 18.37 13.19 -18.23
CA GLU A 157 18.86 12.22 -19.21
C GLU A 157 18.62 10.78 -18.74
N LYS A 158 18.88 10.51 -17.45
CA LYS A 158 18.61 9.19 -16.83
C LYS A 158 17.18 9.05 -16.28
N GLY A 159 16.37 10.11 -16.32
CA GLY A 159 15.02 10.10 -15.75
C GLY A 159 15.00 9.95 -14.22
N ILE A 160 16.04 10.43 -13.53
CA ILE A 160 16.18 10.30 -12.08
C ILE A 160 15.84 11.64 -11.42
N TYR A 161 14.94 11.61 -10.45
CA TYR A 161 14.46 12.78 -9.71
C TYR A 161 14.51 12.47 -8.22
N CYS A 162 14.84 13.46 -7.40
CA CYS A 162 15.01 13.26 -5.97
C CYS A 162 14.50 14.49 -5.21
N VAL A 163 13.77 14.26 -4.13
CA VAL A 163 13.23 15.29 -3.23
C VAL A 163 13.57 14.97 -1.78
N GLN A 164 13.96 15.97 -1.00
CA GLN A 164 14.34 15.84 0.40
C GLN A 164 13.14 16.02 1.36
N PHE A 165 11.97 16.33 0.80
CA PHE A 165 10.67 16.43 1.47
C PHE A 165 9.73 15.28 1.08
N HIS A 166 8.60 15.18 1.77
CA HIS A 166 7.57 14.18 1.54
C HIS A 166 6.41 14.75 0.69
N PRO A 167 6.35 14.49 -0.63
CA PRO A 167 5.23 14.94 -1.48
C PRO A 167 3.93 14.15 -1.24
N GLU A 168 3.99 12.99 -0.58
CA GLU A 168 2.84 12.13 -0.35
C GLU A 168 1.91 12.63 0.77
N VAL A 169 2.43 13.47 1.68
CA VAL A 169 1.71 13.96 2.85
C VAL A 169 0.95 15.25 2.54
N MET A 170 -0.20 15.43 3.20
CA MET A 170 -1.05 16.62 3.05
C MET A 170 -0.36 17.94 3.43
N HIS A 171 0.72 17.87 4.21
CA HIS A 171 1.51 19.03 4.61
C HIS A 171 2.35 19.63 3.47
N THR A 172 2.47 18.91 2.35
CA THR A 172 3.01 19.40 1.08
C THR A 172 1.83 19.59 0.12
N PRO A 173 1.23 20.79 0.03
CA PRO A 173 -0.04 20.99 -0.69
C PRO A 173 0.04 20.62 -2.18
N GLU A 174 1.19 20.88 -2.80
CA GLU A 174 1.47 20.59 -4.21
C GLU A 174 2.03 19.17 -4.43
N GLY A 175 2.15 18.36 -3.37
CA GLY A 175 2.84 17.09 -3.41
C GLY A 175 2.16 16.02 -4.28
N THR A 176 0.83 15.95 -4.25
CA THR A 176 0.06 15.09 -5.16
C THR A 176 0.32 15.46 -6.63
N LYS A 177 0.44 16.77 -6.93
CA LYS A 177 0.78 17.26 -8.27
C LYS A 177 2.20 16.85 -8.66
N MET A 178 3.17 16.96 -7.75
CA MET A 178 4.55 16.53 -8.00
C MET A 178 4.66 15.03 -8.31
N ILE A 179 3.94 14.19 -7.55
CA ILE A 179 3.88 12.74 -7.81
C ILE A 179 3.21 12.50 -9.18
N ALA A 180 2.07 13.14 -9.47
CA ALA A 180 1.40 13.02 -10.75
C ALA A 180 2.31 13.44 -11.93
N ASN A 181 3.05 14.54 -11.79
CA ASN A 181 4.01 14.98 -12.79
C ASN A 181 5.11 13.96 -13.03
N PHE A 182 5.65 13.31 -11.98
CA PHE A 182 6.59 12.21 -12.16
C PHE A 182 5.96 11.05 -12.93
N LEU A 183 4.74 10.65 -12.58
CA LEU A 183 4.05 9.55 -13.25
C LEU A 183 3.77 9.84 -14.74
N TYR A 184 3.24 11.02 -15.05
CA TYR A 184 2.80 11.35 -16.40
C TYR A 184 3.93 11.92 -17.27
N ASN A 185 4.68 12.90 -16.75
CA ASN A 185 5.67 13.64 -17.54
C ASN A 185 7.03 12.95 -17.61
N VAL A 186 7.35 12.11 -16.62
CA VAL A 186 8.62 11.38 -16.56
C VAL A 186 8.43 9.91 -16.94
N CYS A 187 7.53 9.20 -16.27
CA CYS A 187 7.29 7.77 -16.53
C CYS A 187 6.43 7.51 -17.78
N GLY A 188 5.77 8.54 -18.31
CA GLY A 188 4.94 8.43 -19.51
C GLY A 188 3.66 7.63 -19.30
N CYS A 189 3.20 7.48 -18.05
CA CYS A 189 1.92 6.85 -17.76
C CYS A 189 0.77 7.65 -18.38
N LYS A 190 -0.36 6.99 -18.65
CA LYS A 190 -1.56 7.60 -19.24
C LYS A 190 -2.73 7.68 -18.27
N GLY A 191 -2.63 7.04 -17.10
CA GLY A 191 -3.69 7.06 -16.09
C GLY A 191 -4.89 6.20 -16.50
N GLU A 192 -4.64 5.10 -17.22
CA GLU A 192 -5.68 4.22 -17.74
C GLU A 192 -6.19 3.21 -16.69
N TRP A 193 -5.54 3.12 -15.53
CA TRP A 193 -5.98 2.21 -14.48
C TRP A 193 -7.23 2.74 -13.79
N LYS A 194 -8.36 2.11 -14.10
CA LYS A 194 -9.65 2.41 -13.47
C LYS A 194 -10.05 1.26 -12.55
N MET A 195 -10.62 1.61 -11.40
CA MET A 195 -11.17 0.60 -10.49
C MET A 195 -12.22 -0.30 -11.15
N SER A 196 -12.99 0.22 -12.12
CA SER A 196 -14.01 -0.56 -12.83
C SER A 196 -13.42 -1.64 -13.75
N SER A 197 -12.31 -1.35 -14.44
CA SER A 197 -11.62 -2.38 -15.23
C SER A 197 -10.97 -3.40 -14.32
N PHE A 198 -10.31 -2.97 -13.25
CA PHE A 198 -9.74 -3.87 -12.24
C PHE A 198 -10.77 -4.87 -11.68
N VAL A 199 -11.96 -4.39 -11.31
CA VAL A 199 -13.04 -5.27 -10.81
C VAL A 199 -13.46 -6.29 -11.87
N SER A 200 -13.59 -5.85 -13.13
CA SER A 200 -14.04 -6.72 -14.23
C SER A 200 -13.01 -7.80 -14.55
N ASP A 201 -11.74 -7.40 -14.64
CA ASP A 201 -10.61 -8.29 -14.90
C ASP A 201 -10.44 -9.30 -13.75
N THR A 202 -10.50 -8.84 -12.51
CA THR A 202 -10.42 -9.71 -11.32
C THR A 202 -11.57 -10.73 -11.27
N ILE A 203 -12.80 -10.33 -11.61
CA ILE A 203 -13.94 -11.26 -11.69
C ILE A 203 -13.69 -12.34 -12.77
N ALA A 204 -13.14 -11.96 -13.93
CA ALA A 204 -12.81 -12.90 -15.00
C ALA A 204 -11.70 -13.88 -14.57
N GLU A 205 -10.66 -13.39 -13.91
CA GLU A 205 -9.58 -14.20 -13.35
C GLU A 205 -10.09 -15.17 -12.29
N LEU A 206 -10.93 -14.69 -11.35
CA LEU A 206 -11.55 -15.53 -10.33
C LEU A 206 -12.39 -16.64 -10.97
N LYS A 207 -13.18 -16.31 -11.99
CA LYS A 207 -13.99 -17.31 -12.71
C LYS A 207 -13.11 -18.36 -13.38
N ALA A 208 -12.02 -17.96 -14.05
CA ALA A 208 -11.09 -18.88 -14.68
C ALA A 208 -10.36 -19.76 -13.66
N LYS A 209 -9.94 -19.19 -12.53
CA LYS A 209 -9.21 -19.90 -11.46
C LYS A 209 -10.09 -20.89 -10.71
N ILE A 210 -11.33 -20.51 -10.41
CA ILE A 210 -12.27 -21.34 -9.65
C ILE A 210 -12.91 -22.40 -10.54
N GLY A 211 -13.30 -22.05 -11.78
CA GLY A 211 -14.03 -22.96 -12.66
C GLY A 211 -15.34 -23.43 -12.00
N ASP A 212 -15.61 -24.73 -12.03
CA ASP A 212 -16.83 -25.36 -11.49
C ASP A 212 -16.73 -25.80 -10.01
N LYS A 213 -15.67 -25.37 -9.31
CA LYS A 213 -15.37 -25.77 -7.93
C LYS A 213 -16.26 -25.08 -6.89
N LYS A 214 -16.37 -25.67 -5.71
CA LYS A 214 -17.17 -25.14 -4.59
C LYS A 214 -16.36 -24.14 -3.76
N VAL A 215 -17.01 -23.04 -3.38
CA VAL A 215 -16.36 -21.92 -2.69
C VAL A 215 -17.08 -21.60 -1.40
N LEU A 216 -16.31 -21.45 -0.32
CA LEU A 216 -16.80 -21.06 1.00
C LEU A 216 -16.27 -19.68 1.38
N CYS A 217 -17.11 -18.83 1.97
CA CYS A 217 -16.69 -17.54 2.51
C CYS A 217 -17.19 -17.38 3.96
N ALA A 218 -16.29 -16.94 4.85
CA ALA A 218 -16.67 -16.42 6.16
C ALA A 218 -17.07 -14.96 6.00
N LEU A 219 -18.37 -14.68 6.06
CA LEU A 219 -18.91 -13.33 5.95
C LEU A 219 -19.03 -12.75 7.36
N SER A 220 -18.47 -11.57 7.61
CA SER A 220 -18.56 -10.88 8.91
C SER A 220 -19.53 -9.71 8.93
N GLY A 221 -20.00 -9.25 7.76
CA GLY A 221 -20.70 -7.98 7.60
C GLY A 221 -19.77 -6.77 7.46
N GLY A 222 -18.47 -6.94 7.74
CA GLY A 222 -17.44 -5.94 7.45
C GLY A 222 -17.22 -5.74 5.95
N VAL A 223 -16.71 -4.56 5.56
CA VAL A 223 -16.54 -4.15 4.16
C VAL A 223 -15.69 -5.13 3.35
N ASP A 224 -14.60 -5.64 3.91
CA ASP A 224 -13.65 -6.48 3.16
C ASP A 224 -14.26 -7.83 2.78
N SER A 225 -14.81 -8.55 3.76
CA SER A 225 -15.50 -9.83 3.51
C SER A 225 -16.72 -9.66 2.61
N SER A 226 -17.42 -8.53 2.74
CA SER A 226 -18.58 -8.17 1.92
C SER A 226 -18.22 -7.97 0.45
N VAL A 227 -17.18 -7.16 0.17
CA VAL A 227 -16.70 -6.92 -1.19
C VAL A 227 -16.16 -8.22 -1.80
N ALA A 228 -15.36 -8.99 -1.05
CA ALA A 228 -14.84 -10.28 -1.51
C ALA A 228 -15.97 -11.26 -1.87
N ALA A 229 -17.00 -11.39 -1.01
CA ALA A 229 -18.16 -12.24 -1.27
C ALA A 229 -18.90 -11.81 -2.55
N VAL A 230 -19.16 -10.51 -2.74
CA VAL A 230 -19.83 -10.01 -3.95
C VAL A 230 -18.99 -10.24 -5.21
N MET A 231 -17.67 -10.01 -5.15
CA MET A 231 -16.79 -10.24 -6.31
C MET A 231 -16.76 -11.71 -6.71
N VAL A 232 -16.62 -12.62 -5.74
CA VAL A 232 -16.63 -14.07 -6.00
C VAL A 232 -18.02 -14.51 -6.48
N HIS A 233 -19.11 -14.00 -5.89
CA HIS A 233 -20.45 -14.29 -6.36
C HIS A 233 -20.68 -13.85 -7.81
N LYS A 234 -20.19 -12.67 -8.20
CA LYS A 234 -20.24 -12.24 -9.61
C LYS A 234 -19.45 -13.16 -10.54
N ALA A 235 -18.39 -13.79 -10.04
CA ALA A 235 -17.56 -14.72 -10.82
C ALA A 235 -18.21 -16.10 -10.99
N VAL A 236 -18.76 -16.68 -9.92
CA VAL A 236 -19.17 -18.10 -9.86
C VAL A 236 -20.59 -18.35 -9.34
N GLY A 237 -21.36 -17.29 -9.09
CA GLY A 237 -22.77 -17.35 -8.72
C GLY A 237 -23.05 -18.24 -7.50
N LYS A 238 -23.88 -19.26 -7.72
CA LYS A 238 -24.36 -20.19 -6.68
C LYS A 238 -23.32 -21.23 -6.21
N GLN A 239 -22.13 -21.24 -6.81
CA GLN A 239 -21.01 -22.05 -6.30
C GLN A 239 -20.46 -21.51 -4.97
N LEU A 240 -20.68 -20.22 -4.69
CA LEU A 240 -20.33 -19.58 -3.44
C LEU A 240 -21.38 -19.84 -2.36
N THR A 241 -20.93 -20.32 -1.21
CA THR A 241 -21.70 -20.34 0.03
C THR A 241 -21.01 -19.45 1.06
N CYS A 242 -21.78 -18.53 1.66
CA CYS A 242 -21.31 -17.68 2.74
C CYS A 242 -21.87 -18.19 4.08
N ILE A 243 -21.03 -18.25 5.10
CA ILE A 243 -21.46 -18.45 6.50
C ILE A 243 -21.31 -17.12 7.22
N PHE A 244 -22.41 -16.66 7.82
CA PHE A 244 -22.45 -15.48 8.68
C PHE A 244 -22.82 -15.91 10.09
N VAL A 245 -21.90 -15.72 11.05
CA VAL A 245 -22.11 -16.09 12.45
C VAL A 245 -22.54 -14.85 13.23
N ASP A 246 -23.82 -14.82 13.59
CA ASP A 246 -24.39 -13.80 14.46
C ASP A 246 -24.12 -14.20 15.91
N HIS A 247 -23.02 -13.68 16.45
CA HIS A 247 -22.56 -13.98 17.80
C HIS A 247 -23.21 -13.10 18.88
N GLY A 248 -24.22 -12.29 18.53
CA GLY A 248 -24.93 -11.42 19.48
C GLY A 248 -24.12 -10.23 20.01
N LEU A 249 -22.99 -9.90 19.39
CA LEU A 249 -22.15 -8.72 19.73
C LEU A 249 -22.07 -7.72 18.57
N LEU A 250 -22.99 -7.83 17.62
CA LEU A 250 -23.10 -6.92 16.49
C LEU A 250 -23.84 -5.64 16.88
N ARG A 251 -23.83 -4.65 15.99
CA ARG A 251 -24.66 -3.45 16.18
C ARG A 251 -26.14 -3.80 16.01
N LYS A 252 -27.00 -2.92 16.52
CA LYS A 252 -28.44 -3.06 16.40
C LYS A 252 -28.85 -3.31 14.93
N ASN A 253 -29.58 -4.39 14.70
CA ASN A 253 -30.11 -4.84 13.40
C ASN A 253 -29.07 -5.26 12.35
N GLU A 254 -27.78 -5.26 12.67
CA GLU A 254 -26.72 -5.52 11.67
C GLU A 254 -26.85 -6.91 11.03
N GLY A 255 -27.21 -7.94 11.80
CA GLY A 255 -27.43 -9.29 11.26
C GLY A 255 -28.58 -9.36 10.26
N ASP A 256 -29.67 -8.62 10.51
CA ASP A 256 -30.83 -8.58 9.61
C ASP A 256 -30.53 -7.80 8.33
N GLU A 257 -29.79 -6.69 8.46
CA GLU A 257 -29.35 -5.88 7.31
C GLU A 257 -28.39 -6.66 6.40
N VAL A 258 -27.46 -7.42 6.98
CA VAL A 258 -26.57 -8.32 6.23
C VAL A 258 -27.41 -9.38 5.48
N GLU A 259 -28.34 -10.05 6.15
CA GLU A 259 -29.17 -11.07 5.52
C GLU A 259 -30.04 -10.50 4.37
N GLU A 260 -30.62 -9.31 4.56
CA GLU A 260 -31.40 -8.61 3.54
C GLU A 260 -30.56 -8.36 2.28
N VAL A 261 -29.37 -7.78 2.43
CA VAL A 261 -28.50 -7.43 1.31
C VAL A 261 -28.03 -8.70 0.59
N PHE A 262 -27.42 -9.64 1.31
CA PHE A 262 -26.74 -10.75 0.66
C PHE A 262 -27.69 -11.84 0.16
N ARG A 263 -28.75 -12.15 0.93
CA ARG A 263 -29.70 -13.20 0.52
C ARG A 263 -30.77 -12.65 -0.41
N LYS A 264 -31.36 -11.47 -0.15
CA LYS A 264 -32.51 -10.99 -0.94
C LYS A 264 -32.11 -10.15 -2.14
N GLN A 265 -31.12 -9.27 -2.02
CA GLN A 265 -30.73 -8.38 -3.11
C GLN A 265 -29.71 -9.03 -4.05
N PHE A 266 -28.66 -9.65 -3.50
CA PHE A 266 -27.62 -10.32 -4.29
C PHE A 266 -27.89 -11.80 -4.59
N ASP A 267 -28.88 -12.42 -3.94
CA ASP A 267 -29.21 -13.85 -4.12
C ASP A 267 -27.99 -14.78 -3.86
N ILE A 268 -27.19 -14.47 -2.85
CA ILE A 268 -26.08 -15.32 -2.40
C ILE A 268 -26.62 -16.47 -1.53
N ASN A 269 -26.02 -17.66 -1.66
CA ASN A 269 -26.28 -18.76 -0.72
C ASN A 269 -25.69 -18.41 0.67
N LEU A 270 -26.52 -17.82 1.53
CA LEU A 270 -26.12 -17.36 2.86
C LEU A 270 -26.68 -18.28 3.96
N ILE A 271 -25.79 -18.86 4.75
CA ILE A 271 -26.10 -19.57 6.00
C ILE A 271 -25.88 -18.58 7.14
N ARG A 272 -26.98 -18.09 7.74
CA ARG A 272 -26.92 -17.30 8.98
C ARG A 272 -27.02 -18.24 10.17
N VAL A 273 -26.10 -18.10 11.11
CA VAL A 273 -26.05 -18.87 12.35
C VAL A 273 -26.32 -17.92 13.50
N ASP A 274 -27.42 -18.12 14.21
CA ASP A 274 -27.64 -17.45 15.49
C ASP A 274 -26.86 -18.21 16.58
N ALA A 275 -25.88 -17.55 17.16
CA ALA A 275 -25.04 -18.07 18.22
C ALA A 275 -24.99 -17.15 19.45
N GLU A 276 -25.93 -16.20 19.59
CA GLU A 276 -25.93 -15.21 20.67
C GLU A 276 -25.79 -15.86 22.06
N GLU A 277 -26.69 -16.79 22.39
CA GLU A 277 -26.69 -17.47 23.69
C GLU A 277 -25.37 -18.19 23.97
N ARG A 278 -24.79 -18.82 22.93
CA ARG A 278 -23.54 -19.58 23.01
C ARG A 278 -22.34 -18.68 23.32
N PHE A 279 -22.28 -17.50 22.71
CA PHE A 279 -21.20 -16.53 22.97
C PHE A 279 -21.40 -15.83 24.32
N LEU A 280 -22.61 -15.35 24.62
CA LEU A 280 -22.89 -14.63 25.86
C LEU A 280 -22.68 -15.51 27.10
N SER A 281 -23.07 -16.78 27.05
CA SER A 281 -22.84 -17.74 28.14
C SER A 281 -21.34 -17.96 28.42
N LYS A 282 -20.50 -18.04 27.38
CA LYS A 282 -19.05 -18.19 27.53
C LYS A 282 -18.33 -16.92 28.00
N LEU A 283 -18.94 -15.76 27.76
CA LEU A 283 -18.43 -14.47 28.22
C LEU A 283 -18.91 -14.10 29.62
N ALA A 284 -19.84 -14.86 30.21
CA ALA A 284 -20.39 -14.60 31.53
C ALA A 284 -19.27 -14.55 32.59
N GLY A 285 -19.19 -13.44 33.33
CA GLY A 285 -18.20 -13.23 34.38
C GLY A 285 -16.76 -12.95 33.89
N VAL A 286 -16.51 -12.92 32.58
CA VAL A 286 -15.18 -12.62 32.03
C VAL A 286 -14.98 -11.11 31.92
N THR A 287 -14.06 -10.58 32.72
CA THR A 287 -13.72 -9.14 32.75
C THR A 287 -12.43 -8.82 32.01
N ASP A 288 -11.47 -9.74 31.97
CA ASP A 288 -10.18 -9.55 31.30
C ASP A 288 -10.37 -9.46 29.76
N PRO A 289 -9.97 -8.34 29.12
CA PRO A 289 -10.24 -8.11 27.70
C PRO A 289 -9.50 -9.09 26.77
N GLU A 290 -8.28 -9.49 27.11
CA GLU A 290 -7.52 -10.47 26.33
C GLU A 290 -8.17 -11.85 26.37
N ARG A 291 -8.67 -12.25 27.54
CA ARG A 291 -9.44 -13.47 27.69
C ARG A 291 -10.74 -13.41 26.89
N LYS A 292 -11.45 -12.27 26.90
CA LYS A 292 -12.65 -12.09 26.06
C LYS A 292 -12.33 -12.26 24.57
N ARG A 293 -11.24 -11.64 24.08
CA ARG A 293 -10.79 -11.78 22.68
C ARG A 293 -10.54 -13.24 22.30
N LYS A 294 -9.80 -13.98 23.15
CA LYS A 294 -9.50 -15.40 22.93
C LYS A 294 -10.77 -16.27 22.88
N ILE A 295 -11.71 -16.04 23.81
CA ILE A 295 -12.99 -16.76 23.86
C ILE A 295 -13.81 -16.51 22.59
N ILE A 296 -13.96 -15.25 22.18
CA ILE A 296 -14.74 -14.88 20.99
C ILE A 296 -14.10 -15.49 19.73
N GLY A 297 -12.77 -15.37 19.57
CA GLY A 297 -12.07 -15.91 18.42
C GLY A 297 -12.13 -17.43 18.33
N GLU A 298 -11.90 -18.13 19.45
CA GLU A 298 -12.03 -19.58 19.51
C GLU A 298 -13.46 -20.02 19.17
N GLU A 299 -14.48 -19.39 19.78
CA GLU A 299 -15.86 -19.81 19.58
C GLU A 299 -16.36 -19.55 18.16
N PHE A 300 -15.93 -18.45 17.54
CA PHE A 300 -16.20 -18.16 16.13
C PHE A 300 -15.66 -19.26 15.22
N ILE A 301 -14.41 -19.69 15.44
CA ILE A 301 -13.80 -20.78 14.67
C ILE A 301 -14.61 -22.08 14.87
N ARG A 302 -15.01 -22.42 16.09
CA ARG A 302 -15.80 -23.63 16.37
C ARG A 302 -17.15 -23.63 15.65
N VAL A 303 -17.90 -22.54 15.74
CA VAL A 303 -19.19 -22.41 15.06
C VAL A 303 -19.01 -22.47 13.54
N PHE A 304 -18.00 -21.78 13.00
CA PHE A 304 -17.70 -21.83 11.57
C PHE A 304 -17.31 -23.23 11.09
N GLU A 305 -16.46 -23.95 11.84
CA GLU A 305 -16.08 -25.35 11.54
C GLU A 305 -17.29 -26.29 11.57
N GLU A 306 -18.20 -26.13 12.53
CA GLU A 306 -19.41 -26.92 12.65
C GLU A 306 -20.33 -26.74 11.44
N GLU A 307 -20.54 -25.50 10.98
CA GLU A 307 -21.34 -25.23 9.78
C GLU A 307 -20.63 -25.67 8.48
N ALA A 308 -19.33 -25.42 8.37
CA ALA A 308 -18.55 -25.82 7.20
C ALA A 308 -18.62 -27.34 6.97
N LYS A 309 -18.59 -28.14 8.05
CA LYS A 309 -18.75 -29.61 7.97
C LYS A 309 -20.11 -30.04 7.40
N LYS A 310 -21.18 -29.28 7.63
CA LYS A 310 -22.52 -29.58 7.08
C LYS A 310 -22.58 -29.34 5.56
N ILE A 311 -21.78 -28.40 5.05
CA ILE A 311 -21.67 -28.10 3.61
C ILE A 311 -20.87 -29.20 2.88
N GLY A 312 -19.96 -29.87 3.59
CA GLY A 312 -19.12 -30.93 3.07
C GLY A 312 -17.83 -30.40 2.44
N ALA A 313 -17.29 -31.12 1.46
CA ALA A 313 -16.05 -30.73 0.80
C ALA A 313 -16.22 -29.43 -0.02
N VAL A 314 -15.28 -28.51 0.20
CA VAL A 314 -15.13 -27.25 -0.53
C VAL A 314 -13.70 -27.15 -1.05
N ASP A 315 -13.52 -26.51 -2.21
CA ASP A 315 -12.22 -26.43 -2.88
C ASP A 315 -11.47 -25.13 -2.55
N PHE A 316 -12.21 -24.07 -2.25
CA PHE A 316 -11.67 -22.75 -1.95
C PHE A 316 -12.31 -22.13 -0.70
N LEU A 317 -11.47 -21.47 0.10
CA LEU A 317 -11.88 -20.57 1.17
C LEU A 317 -11.56 -19.13 0.78
N VAL A 318 -12.57 -18.27 0.78
CA VAL A 318 -12.46 -16.85 0.43
C VAL A 318 -12.17 -16.04 1.69
N GLN A 319 -11.16 -15.18 1.59
CA GLN A 319 -10.80 -14.20 2.59
C GLN A 319 -10.74 -12.81 1.94
N GLY A 320 -11.23 -11.79 2.63
CA GLY A 320 -11.15 -10.39 2.20
C GLY A 320 -9.80 -9.74 2.51
N THR A 321 -8.70 -10.48 2.40
CA THR A 321 -7.36 -9.96 2.73
C THR A 321 -7.02 -8.76 1.85
N SER A 322 -6.67 -7.65 2.47
CA SER A 322 -6.38 -6.38 1.81
C SER A 322 -4.88 -6.20 1.57
N TYR A 323 -4.51 -5.22 0.74
CA TYR A 323 -3.10 -5.00 0.41
C TYR A 323 -2.20 -4.64 1.62
N PRO A 324 -2.66 -3.81 2.59
CA PRO A 324 -1.92 -3.62 3.84
C PRO A 324 -1.60 -4.91 4.58
N ASP A 325 -2.55 -5.85 4.67
CA ASP A 325 -2.36 -7.14 5.36
C ASP A 325 -1.21 -7.94 4.72
N VAL A 326 -1.10 -7.91 3.39
CA VAL A 326 -0.04 -8.60 2.63
C VAL A 326 1.33 -7.96 2.87
N ILE A 327 1.39 -6.63 2.97
CA ILE A 327 2.64 -5.91 3.27
C ILE A 327 3.10 -6.25 4.70
N GLU A 328 2.19 -6.20 5.67
CA GLU A 328 2.50 -6.47 7.09
C GLU A 328 2.89 -7.92 7.36
N SER A 329 2.34 -8.86 6.59
CA SER A 329 2.66 -10.30 6.68
C SER A 329 3.83 -10.74 5.80
N GLY A 330 4.40 -9.84 4.99
CA GLY A 330 5.56 -10.10 4.15
C GLY A 330 6.81 -10.48 4.96
N PRO A 331 7.81 -11.11 4.32
CA PRO A 331 9.06 -11.51 4.98
C PRO A 331 9.89 -10.28 5.35
N GLY A 332 9.60 -9.72 6.52
CA GLY A 332 10.31 -8.59 7.12
C GLY A 332 9.98 -8.52 8.61
N ASN A 333 10.89 -7.97 9.40
CA ASN A 333 10.64 -7.68 10.82
C ASN A 333 9.54 -6.61 10.92
N ALA A 334 8.28 -6.99 10.74
CA ALA A 334 7.16 -6.19 11.21
C ALA A 334 7.45 -5.94 12.70
N ALA A 335 7.73 -4.69 13.04
CA ALA A 335 7.95 -4.30 14.41
C ALA A 335 6.73 -4.79 15.19
N VAL A 336 6.94 -5.79 16.04
CA VAL A 336 5.89 -6.33 16.89
C VAL A 336 5.43 -5.15 17.72
N ILE A 337 4.26 -4.60 17.37
CA ILE A 337 3.62 -3.56 18.15
C ILE A 337 3.35 -4.22 19.51
N LYS A 338 4.22 -3.92 20.48
CA LYS A 338 4.07 -4.28 21.88
C LYS A 338 3.12 -3.31 22.56
#